data_AF-A0A4V2ZUM7-F1
#
_entry.id   AF-A0A4V2ZUM7-F1
#
_cell.length_a   1.000
_cell.length_b   1.000
_cell.length_c   1.000
_cell.angle_alpha   90.00
_cell.angle_beta   90.00
_cell.angle_gamma   90.00
#
_symmetry.space_group_name_H-M   'P 1'
#
loop_
_entity.id
_entity.type
_entity.pdbx_description
1 polymer ?
#
loop_
_entity_poly.entity_id
_entity_poly.type
_entity_poly.pdbx_seq_one_letter_code
_entity_poly.pdbx_strand_id
1 'polypeptide(L)' 'MLGDAVADQVGKFADVGEDREYGRLWRQTGVDKLWFMISLGIGDGQFYSKLLALQIAAMEAGTLSVSGN' A
#
# COMPACT_ATOMS: atom_id res chain seq x y z
N MET A 1 -15.73 6.00 0.40
CA MET A 1 -15.41 5.80 1.84
C MET A 1 -15.43 4.30 2.11
N LEU A 2 -14.46 3.80 2.88
CA LEU A 2 -14.51 2.44 3.42
C LEU A 2 -15.58 2.39 4.51
N GLY A 3 -16.26 1.25 4.69
CA GLY A 3 -17.13 1.06 5.85
C GLY A 3 -16.31 0.90 7.14
N ASP A 4 -16.92 1.18 8.29
CA ASP A 4 -16.24 1.29 9.60
C ASP A 4 -15.35 0.07 9.89
N ALA A 5 -15.86 -1.15 9.69
CA ALA A 5 -15.10 -2.38 9.93
C ALA A 5 -13.80 -2.48 9.10
N VAL A 6 -13.83 -2.02 7.85
CA VAL A 6 -12.65 -2.02 6.97
C VAL A 6 -11.72 -0.86 7.33
N ALA A 7 -12.28 0.30 7.66
CA ALA A 7 -11.50 1.45 8.11
C ALA A 7 -10.69 1.14 9.38
N ASP A 8 -11.29 0.44 10.35
CA ASP A 8 -10.63 0.02 11.59
C ASP A 8 -9.47 -0.95 11.33
N GLN A 9 -9.62 -1.86 10.36
CA GLN A 9 -8.57 -2.83 10.00
C GLN A 9 -7.40 -2.17 9.25
N VAL A 10 -7.69 -1.23 8.35
CA VAL A 10 -6.66 -0.52 7.56
C VAL A 10 -5.79 0.36 8.46
N GLY A 11 -6.40 1.03 9.45
CA GLY A 11 -5.70 1.99 10.30
C GLY A 11 -5.10 3.16 9.50
N LYS A 12 -3.96 3.68 9.95
CA LYS A 12 -3.25 4.79 9.29
C LYS A 12 -2.47 4.28 8.08
N PHE A 13 -2.99 4.51 6.87
CA PHE A 13 -2.38 4.04 5.61
C PHE A 13 -1.48 5.07 4.90
N ALA A 14 -1.50 6.33 5.34
CA ALA A 14 -0.62 7.39 4.84
C ALA A 14 -0.11 8.22 6.02
N ASP A 15 1.14 8.66 5.92
CA ASP A 15 1.75 9.56 6.91
C ASP A 15 2.59 10.62 6.21
N VAL A 16 2.89 11.70 6.93
CA VAL A 16 3.92 12.66 6.55
C VAL A 16 5.04 12.52 7.57
N GLY A 17 6.23 12.15 7.11
CA GLY A 17 7.41 11.97 7.95
C GLY A 17 7.93 13.29 8.52
N GLU A 18 8.87 13.20 9.46
CA GLU A 18 9.54 14.40 10.02
C GLU A 18 10.32 15.18 8.94
N ASP A 19 10.75 14.50 7.89
CA ASP A 19 11.37 15.05 6.68
C ASP A 19 10.37 15.74 5.72
N ARG A 20 9.07 15.70 6.06
CA ARG A 20 7.94 16.19 5.26
C ARG A 20 7.68 15.40 3.97
N GLU A 21 8.18 14.18 3.89
CA GLU A 21 7.89 13.27 2.78
C GLU A 21 6.73 12.32 3.09
N TYR A 22 6.05 11.83 2.06
CA TYR A 22 4.96 10.87 2.24
C TYR A 22 5.48 9.48 2.63
N GLY A 23 5.03 8.98 3.78
CA GLY A 23 5.31 7.63 4.27
C GLY A 23 4.15 6.66 4.07
N ARG A 24 4.45 5.36 4.20
CA ARG A 24 3.49 4.22 4.17
C ARG A 24 2.73 3.99 2.87
N LEU A 25 2.93 4.82 1.84
CA LEU A 25 2.37 4.62 0.51
C LEU A 25 2.92 3.35 -0.14
N TRP A 26 2.11 2.72 -1.01
CA TRP A 26 2.52 1.54 -1.78
C TRP A 26 2.84 0.30 -0.92
N ARG A 27 2.19 0.21 0.25
CA ARG A 27 2.27 -0.91 1.18
C ARG A 27 0.92 -1.61 1.27
N GLN A 28 0.95 -2.85 1.77
CA GLN A 28 -0.28 -3.56 2.10
C GLN A 28 -1.05 -2.85 3.21
N THR A 29 -2.36 -2.86 3.07
CA THR A 29 -3.27 -2.23 4.04
C THR A 29 -3.58 -3.12 5.24
N GLY A 30 -3.10 -4.37 5.27
CA GLY A 30 -3.49 -5.37 6.26
C GLY A 30 -4.88 -6.00 6.01
N VAL A 31 -5.62 -5.50 5.02
CA VAL A 31 -6.85 -6.12 4.50
C VAL A 31 -6.52 -6.94 3.26
N ASP A 32 -7.03 -8.18 3.20
CA ASP A 32 -6.78 -9.07 2.06
C ASP A 32 -7.19 -8.38 0.74
N LYS A 33 -6.30 -8.44 -0.25
CA LYS A 33 -6.46 -7.89 -1.61
C LYS A 33 -6.74 -6.38 -1.71
N LEU A 34 -6.57 -5.62 -0.63
CA LEU A 34 -6.74 -4.16 -0.64
C LEU A 34 -5.39 -3.44 -0.57
N TRP A 35 -5.16 -2.54 -1.52
CA TRP A 35 -3.95 -1.73 -1.63
C TRP A 35 -4.32 -0.27 -1.89
N PHE A 36 -3.61 0.65 -1.24
CA PHE A 36 -3.72 2.08 -1.53
C PHE A 36 -2.54 2.59 -2.35
N MET A 37 -2.90 3.29 -3.42
CA MET A 37 -2.01 4.07 -4.27
C MET A 37 -2.31 5.55 -4.00
N ILE A 38 -1.29 6.33 -3.65
CA ILE A 38 -1.35 7.80 -3.79
C ILE A 38 -0.37 8.17 -4.88
N SER A 39 -0.87 8.83 -5.91
CA SER A 39 -0.12 9.26 -7.08
C SER A 39 -0.43 10.75 -7.32
N LEU A 40 0.60 11.53 -7.66
CA LEU A 40 0.46 12.95 -7.98
C LEU A 40 0.23 13.15 -9.49
N GLY A 41 0.41 12.11 -10.30
CA GLY A 41 0.11 12.09 -11.72
C GLY A 41 0.19 10.71 -12.37
N ILE A 42 -0.31 10.59 -13.60
CA ILE A 42 -0.44 9.30 -14.32
C ILE A 42 0.89 8.55 -14.51
N GLY A 43 2.02 9.27 -14.58
CA GLY A 43 3.35 8.67 -14.65
C GLY A 43 3.69 7.83 -13.42
N ASP A 44 3.33 8.32 -12.22
CA ASP A 44 3.50 7.58 -10.97
C ASP A 44 2.63 6.32 -11.00
N GLY A 45 1.38 6.43 -11.47
CA GLY A 45 0.48 5.29 -11.61
C GLY A 45 1.05 4.19 -12.51
N GLN A 46 1.64 4.56 -13.65
CA GLN A 46 2.30 3.62 -14.58
C GLN A 46 3.54 2.96 -13.97
N PHE A 47 4.31 3.70 -13.15
CA PHE A 47 5.50 3.17 -12.51
C PHE A 47 5.14 2.24 -11.34
N TYR A 48 4.35 2.72 -10.39
CA TYR A 48 4.07 2.00 -9.15
C TYR A 48 3.08 0.85 -9.33
N SER A 49 2.24 0.84 -10.37
CA SER A 49 1.45 -0.36 -10.71
C SER A 49 2.33 -1.57 -11.01
N LYS A 50 3.49 -1.39 -11.64
CA LYS A 50 4.46 -2.47 -11.87
C LYS A 50 5.12 -2.92 -10.57
N LEU A 51 5.43 -1.98 -9.67
CA LEU A 51 5.95 -2.30 -8.35
C LEU A 51 4.94 -3.12 -7.54
N LEU A 52 3.67 -2.72 -7.54
CA LEU A 52 2.58 -3.46 -6.90
C LEU A 52 2.45 -4.88 -7.47
N ALA A 53 2.48 -5.03 -8.79
CA ALA A 53 2.44 -6.34 -9.43
C ALA A 53 3.60 -7.24 -9.01
N LEU A 54 4.82 -6.68 -8.89
CA LEU A 54 5.99 -7.42 -8.38
C LEU A 54 5.83 -7.81 -6.91
N GLN A 55 5.28 -6.92 -6.06
CA GLN A 55 5.02 -7.24 -4.66
C GLN A 55 4.03 -8.40 -4.54
N ILE A 56 2.93 -8.38 -5.30
CA ILE A 56 1.94 -9.46 -5.33
C ILE A 56 2.59 -10.77 -5.80
N ALA A 57 3.36 -10.75 -6.90
CA ALA A 57 4.04 -11.94 -7.40
C ALA A 57 5.06 -12.51 -6.39
N ALA A 58 5.79 -11.65 -5.68
CA ALA A 58 6.72 -12.08 -4.63
C ALA A 58 6.00 -12.71 -3.44
N MET A 59 4.83 -12.19 -3.07
CA MET A 59 3.99 -12.80 -2.04
C MET A 59 3.47 -14.17 -2.46
N GLU A 60 2.97 -14.29 -3.69
CA GLU A 60 2.50 -15.57 -4.25
C GLU A 60 3.63 -16.60 -4.35
N ALA A 61 4.87 -16.15 -4.61
CA ALA A 61 6.07 -16.98 -4.63
C ALA A 61 6.63 -17.28 -3.22
N GLY A 62 6.08 -16.70 -2.15
CA GLY A 62 6.56 -16.86 -0.78
C GLY A 62 7.91 -16.19 -0.48
N THR A 63 8.38 -15.28 -1.35
CA THR A 63 9.66 -14.56 -1.18
C THR A 63 9.50 -13.23 -0.45
N LEU A 64 8.27 -12.74 -0.31
CA LEU A 64 7.92 -11.57 0.49
C LEU A 64 6.91 -12.00 1.56
N SER A 65 7.31 -11.95 2.84
CA SER A 65 6.39 -12.16 3.96
C SER A 65 5.67 -10.86 4.32
N VAL A 66 4.37 -10.94 4.51
CA VAL A 66 3.59 -9.82 5.07
C VAL A 66 3.97 -9.67 6.55
N SER A 67 4.79 -8.68 6.88
CA SER A 67 4.82 -8.16 8.25
C SER A 67 3.61 -7.25 8.39
N GLY A 68 2.66 -7.63 9.24
CA GLY A 68 1.56 -6.75 9.63
C GLY A 68 2.10 -5.45 10.22
N ASN A 69 1.36 -4.36 10.01
CA ASN A 69 1.66 -3.04 10.60
C ASN A 69 1.64 -3.07 12.13
#